data_AF-A0A6V7I1B4-F1
#
_entry.id   AF-A0A6V7I1B4-F1
#
_cell.length_a   1.000
_cell.length_b   1.000
_cell.length_c   1.000
_cell.angle_alpha   90.00
_cell.angle_beta   90.00
_cell.angle_gamma   90.00
#
_symmetry.space_group_name_H-M   'P 1'
#
loop_
_entity.id
_entity.type
_entity.pdbx_description
1 polymer ?
#
loop_
_entity_poly.entity_id
_entity_poly.type
_entity_poly.pdbx_seq_one_letter_code
_entity_poly.pdbx_strand_id
1 'polypeptide(L)' 'DLEFLEILHSADRIEFLYSHLFDEVIINADLSIAFEQLVSAIHRVESEPLWVPASWV' A
#
# COMPACT_ATOMS: atom_id res chain seq x y z
N ASP A 1 7.43 3.48 -22.35
CA ASP A 1 8.07 4.72 -21.85
C ASP A 1 7.07 5.74 -21.34
N LEU A 2 6.13 6.24 -22.15
CA LEU A 2 5.11 7.20 -21.69
C LEU A 2 4.19 6.63 -20.60
N GLU A 3 3.63 5.44 -20.83
CA GLU A 3 2.76 4.76 -19.84
C GLU A 3 3.47 4.54 -18.49
N PHE A 4 4.74 4.14 -18.53
CA PHE A 4 5.53 3.96 -17.31
C PHE A 4 5.71 5.27 -16.53
N LEU A 5 5.98 6.38 -17.23
CA LEU A 5 6.09 7.69 -16.61
C LEU A 5 4.74 8.17 -16.03
N GLU A 6 3.63 7.89 -16.71
CA GLU A 6 2.29 8.19 -16.21
C GLU A 6 1.98 7.41 -14.92
N ILE A 7 2.40 6.15 -14.84
CA ILE A 7 2.29 5.33 -13.62
C ILE A 7 3.11 5.95 -12.48
N LEU A 8 4.38 6.33 -12.74
CA LEU A 8 5.23 6.96 -11.72
C LEU A 8 4.64 8.29 -11.22
N HIS A 9 4.22 9.17 -12.13
CA HIS A 9 3.56 10.43 -11.75
C HIS A 9 2.28 10.23 -10.96
N SER A 10 1.52 9.18 -11.29
CA SER A 10 0.31 8.82 -10.55
C SER A 10 0.65 8.31 -9.15
N ALA A 11 1.68 7.48 -9.01
CA ALA A 11 2.16 6.97 -7.72
C ALA A 11 2.63 8.12 -6.82
N ASP A 12 3.47 9.02 -7.32
CA ASP A 12 3.97 10.19 -6.57
C ASP A 12 2.80 11.06 -6.07
N ARG A 13 1.79 11.27 -6.91
CA ARG A 13 0.60 12.06 -6.55
C ARG A 13 -0.24 11.36 -5.48
N ILE A 14 -0.40 10.04 -5.58
CA ILE A 14 -1.13 9.24 -4.59
C ILE A 14 -0.41 9.30 -3.24
N GLU A 15 0.92 9.11 -3.23
CA GLU A 15 1.72 9.18 -2.00
C GLU A 15 1.64 10.57 -1.36
N PHE A 16 1.81 11.64 -2.15
CA PHE A 16 1.74 13.01 -1.65
C PHE A 16 0.36 13.33 -1.03
N LEU A 17 -0.73 12.92 -1.68
CA LEU A 17 -2.09 13.29 -1.24
C LEU A 17 -2.63 12.37 -0.16
N TYR A 18 -2.27 11.09 -0.16
CA TYR A 18 -3.02 10.05 0.58
C TYR A 18 -2.14 9.13 1.43
N SER A 19 -0.82 9.33 1.51
CA SER A 19 0.07 8.48 2.33
C SER A 19 -0.39 8.33 3.80
N HIS A 20 -0.96 9.39 4.37
CA HIS A 20 -1.50 9.39 5.74
C HIS A 20 -2.75 8.49 5.93
N LEU A 21 -3.32 7.96 4.85
CA LEU A 21 -4.44 7.02 4.86
C LEU A 21 -3.98 5.56 4.74
N PHE A 22 -2.69 5.31 4.50
CA PHE A 22 -2.17 3.96 4.30
C PHE A 22 -1.65 3.38 5.61
N ASP A 23 -2.04 2.14 5.90
CA ASP A 23 -1.51 1.40 7.05
C ASP A 23 -0.15 0.73 6.76
N GLU A 24 0.14 0.46 5.48
CA GLU A 24 1.33 -0.27 5.06
C GLU A 24 1.78 0.14 3.64
N VAL A 25 3.10 0.15 3.40
CA VAL A 25 3.72 0.41 2.10
C VAL A 25 4.65 -0.74 1.75
N ILE A 26 4.46 -1.35 0.59
CA ILE A 26 5.26 -2.48 0.10
C ILE A 26 6.11 -2.02 -1.09
N ILE A 27 7.42 -2.16 -0.98
CA ILE A 27 8.36 -1.78 -2.03
C ILE A 27 8.50 -2.92 -3.04
N ASN A 28 8.07 -2.67 -4.27
CA ASN A 28 8.17 -3.63 -5.37
C ASN A 28 9.61 -3.71 -5.93
N ALA A 29 10.52 -4.33 -5.17
CA ALA A 29 11.92 -4.55 -5.56
C ALA A 29 12.13 -5.96 -6.15
N ASP A 30 12.17 -6.97 -5.29
CA ASP A 30 12.11 -8.37 -5.71
C ASP A 30 10.64 -8.82 -5.69
N LEU A 31 10.16 -9.34 -6.82
CA LEU A 31 8.73 -9.65 -6.98
C LEU A 31 8.26 -10.75 -6.03
N SER A 32 9.10 -11.76 -5.75
CA SER A 32 8.74 -12.84 -4.84
C SER A 32 8.63 -12.32 -3.40
N ILE A 33 9.60 -11.52 -2.96
CA ILE A 33 9.59 -10.92 -1.62
C ILE A 33 8.40 -9.96 -1.46
N ALA A 34 8.17 -9.06 -2.42
CA ALA A 34 7.06 -8.11 -2.36
C ALA A 34 5.70 -8.83 -2.37
N PHE A 35 5.58 -9.93 -3.12
CA PHE A 35 4.36 -10.75 -3.13
C PHE A 35 4.12 -11.44 -1.78
N GLU A 36 5.16 -12.01 -1.16
CA GLU A 36 5.04 -12.60 0.18
C GLU A 36 4.64 -11.56 1.23
N GLN A 37 5.21 -10.35 1.16
CA GLN A 37 4.83 -9.23 2.02
C GLN A 37 3.34 -8.87 1.84
N LEU A 38 2.86 -8.80 0.60
CA LEU A 38 1.45 -8.51 0.30
C LEU A 38 0.52 -9.58 0.88
N VAL A 39 0.85 -10.86 0.69
CA VAL A 39 0.07 -11.98 1.24
C VAL A 39 0.03 -11.91 2.77
N SER A 40 1.16 -11.62 3.40
CA SER A 40 1.22 -11.45 4.86
C SER A 40 0.39 -10.27 5.35
N ALA A 41 0.43 -9.14 4.66
CA ALA A 41 -0.34 -7.95 4.99
C ALA A 41 -1.85 -8.22 4.94
N ILE A 42 -2.32 -8.91 3.87
CA ILE A 42 -3.72 -9.31 3.72
C ILE A 42 -4.15 -10.23 4.86
N HIS A 43 -3.38 -11.29 5.14
CA HIS A 43 -3.73 -12.21 6.23
C HIS A 43 -3.81 -11.49 7.59
N ARG A 44 -2.94 -10.50 7.83
CA ARG A 44 -2.98 -9.70 9.06
C ARG A 44 -4.25 -8.88 9.16
N VAL A 45 -4.64 -8.18 8.10
CA VAL A 45 -5.88 -7.39 8.04
C VAL A 45 -7.12 -8.26 8.28
N GLU A 46 -7.11 -9.51 7.82
CA GLU A 46 -8.24 -10.43 7.97
C GLU A 46 -8.32 -11.10 9.35
N SER A 47 -7.19 -11.23 10.06
CA SER A 47 -7.10 -12.04 11.28
C SER A 47 -6.84 -11.26 12.56
N GLU A 48 -6.30 -10.04 12.46
CA GLU A 48 -5.91 -9.22 13.61
C GLU A 48 -6.77 -7.95 13.71
N PRO A 49 -7.15 -7.51 14.93
CA PRO A 49 -7.72 -6.19 15.13
C PRO A 49 -6.71 -5.10 14.77
N LEU A 50 -7.08 -4.18 13.88
CA LEU A 50 -6.26 -3.05 13.46
C LEU A 50 -6.79 -1.71 13.98
N TRP A 51 -5.92 -0.72 14.03
CA TRP A 51 -6.29 0.64 14.39
C TRP A 51 -7.05 1.30 13.26
N VAL A 52 -8.21 1.85 13.57
CA VAL A 52 -9.00 2.67 12.66
C VAL A 52 -9.34 4.00 13.32
N PRO A 53 -9.55 5.08 12.54
CA PRO A 53 -10.11 6.30 13.06
C PRO A 53 -11.41 6.02 13.85
N ALA A 54 -11.54 6.61 15.03
CA ALA A 54 -12.72 6.44 15.87
C ALA A 54 -14.03 6.86 15.17
N SER A 55 -13.95 7.70 14.14
CA SER A 55 -15.10 8.10 13.32
C SER A 55 -15.61 7.03 12.36
N TRP A 56 -14.90 5.90 12.19
CA TRP A 56 -15.34 4.79 11.33
C TRP A 56 -16.27 3.81 12.03
N VAL A 57 -16.34 3.86 13.37
CA VAL A 57 -17.12 2.97 14.23
C VAL A 57 -18.29 3.68 14.91
#